data_AF-A0A7S0ZCK1-F1
#
_entry.id   AF-A0A7S0ZCK1-F1
#
_cell.length_a   1.000
_cell.length_b   1.000
_cell.length_c   1.000
_cell.angle_alpha   90.00
_cell.angle_beta   90.00
_cell.angle_gamma   90.00
#
_symmetry.space_group_name_H-M   'P 1'
#
loop_
_entity.id
_entity.type
_entity.pdbx_description
1 polymer ?
#
loop_
_entity_poly.entity_id
_entity_poly.type
_entity_poly.pdbx_seq_one_letter_code
_entity_poly.pdbx_strand_id
1 'polypeptide(L)'
;MGSRESHHSMSEVRALGNLTEGEFVLMASENRETTSPRNNDDGLAVDLRELANTEYSSLDEICPAERNEMLDGVSSDTRSISSVSMSSDSLENTQAEHSHDSVDRFIVQLRDIMDYATSRHALRKAGASYLRDSLRTLLVTSVADAERIHSSENAHTSGLTRKYQRTSNAMFALLPLSITQRAFRFLEGADLARARGVCRQWKEFASCESLWKRLCLEKWAAMDTDEALWDLVNSSVSTTDPEKWRKVYPAVAKRPKWRCRLQKTGRFICHVVAHQIGGAPLGERGLPYTLVVERRFNVAHLQTFVLPNASVLYFEPETPEDRPGYEEFIEYLLRRTRAGLALEDQRRFIFVPPCSYSRHLSYDGAALLCVVQISYPPFAP
;
A
#
# COMPACT_ATOMS: atom_id res chain seq x y z
N MET A 1 80.02 -31.30 5.46
CA MET A 1 78.68 -30.69 5.64
C MET A 1 77.78 -31.44 4.66
N GLY A 2 76.98 -32.45 5.01
CA GLY A 2 76.27 -32.77 6.26
C GLY A 2 74.92 -32.05 6.29
N SER A 3 73.76 -32.67 6.54
CA SER A 3 73.35 -34.08 6.67
C SER A 3 71.80 -34.16 6.69
N ARG A 4 71.21 -35.38 6.68
CA ARG A 4 69.78 -35.74 6.78
C ARG A 4 69.00 -35.62 5.46
N GLU A 5 68.50 -36.66 4.80
CA GLU A 5 67.92 -37.99 5.19
C GLU A 5 66.53 -37.95 5.87
N SER A 6 65.51 -38.40 5.13
CA SER A 6 64.52 -39.48 5.47
C SER A 6 63.38 -39.41 4.43
N HIS A 7 63.19 -40.38 3.52
CA HIS A 7 62.72 -41.76 3.69
C HIS A 7 61.43 -41.91 4.52
N HIS A 8 60.29 -42.00 3.84
CA HIS A 8 59.38 -43.14 4.02
C HIS A 8 58.54 -43.43 2.75
N SER A 9 58.07 -44.68 2.65
CA SER A 9 57.56 -45.32 1.43
C SER A 9 56.24 -46.04 1.70
N MET A 10 55.40 -46.15 0.67
CA MET A 10 54.31 -47.11 0.44
C MET A 10 53.42 -47.58 1.62
N SER A 11 52.10 -47.50 1.42
CA SER A 11 51.29 -48.72 1.26
C SER A 11 49.88 -48.41 0.75
N GLU A 12 49.38 -49.26 -0.14
CA GLU A 12 47.97 -49.30 -0.54
C GLU A 12 47.11 -49.89 0.58
N VAL A 13 45.88 -49.41 0.74
CA VAL A 13 44.75 -50.25 1.18
C VAL A 13 43.52 -49.92 0.34
N ARG A 14 43.09 -50.88 -0.48
CA ARG A 14 41.74 -50.91 -1.04
C ARG A 14 40.78 -51.46 0.01
N ALA A 15 39.62 -50.83 0.20
CA ALA A 15 38.47 -51.46 0.85
C ALA A 15 37.18 -51.03 0.15
N LEU A 16 36.54 -52.00 -0.52
CA LEU A 16 35.17 -51.87 -1.02
C LEU A 16 34.21 -52.00 0.18
N GLY A 17 33.13 -51.21 0.16
CA GLY A 17 32.09 -51.25 1.19
C GLY A 17 30.73 -51.03 0.56
N ASN A 18 30.17 -52.08 -0.05
CA ASN A 18 28.78 -52.07 -0.51
C ASN A 18 27.85 -51.90 0.71
N LEU A 19 26.90 -50.96 0.63
CA LEU A 19 25.71 -51.00 1.48
C LEU A 19 24.49 -51.15 0.57
N THR A 20 23.78 -52.24 0.80
CA THR A 20 22.66 -52.74 0.01
C THR A 20 21.37 -52.01 0.33
N GLU A 21 20.47 -51.98 -0.67
CA GLU A 21 19.06 -51.75 -0.46
C GLU A 21 18.49 -52.78 0.55
N GLY A 22 17.57 -52.34 1.42
CA GLY A 22 17.00 -53.21 2.45
C GLY A 22 15.97 -52.51 3.32
N GLU A 23 14.70 -52.76 3.02
CA GLU A 23 13.55 -52.79 3.95
C GLU A 23 13.36 -51.64 4.96
N PHE A 24 12.32 -50.84 4.73
CA PHE A 24 11.45 -50.39 5.84
C PHE A 24 9.98 -50.62 5.46
N VAL A 25 9.41 -51.68 6.04
CA VAL A 25 8.01 -52.08 5.87
C VAL A 25 7.18 -51.56 7.04
N LEU A 26 5.98 -51.06 6.69
CA LEU A 26 4.76 -50.91 7.50
C LEU A 26 4.85 -51.11 9.02
N MET A 27 4.66 -50.03 9.79
CA MET A 27 4.06 -50.06 11.13
C MET A 27 3.35 -48.74 11.42
N ALA A 28 2.00 -48.75 11.42
CA ALA A 28 1.11 -47.91 12.25
C ALA A 28 -0.33 -47.96 11.70
N SER A 29 -1.05 -49.04 12.01
CA SER A 29 -2.51 -49.11 11.88
C SER A 29 -3.17 -49.12 13.27
N GLU A 30 -4.29 -48.40 13.35
CA GLU A 30 -5.43 -48.60 14.28
C GLU A 30 -5.35 -48.23 15.77
N ASN A 31 -6.51 -47.70 16.22
CA ASN A 31 -6.97 -47.22 17.54
C ASN A 31 -6.87 -45.68 17.71
N ARG A 32 -7.87 -44.91 18.17
CA ARG A 32 -9.25 -45.12 18.70
C ARG A 32 -9.97 -43.74 18.68
N GLU A 33 -11.30 -43.55 18.74
CA GLU A 33 -12.48 -44.43 18.82
C GLU A 33 -13.71 -43.71 18.19
N THR A 34 -14.88 -44.36 18.08
CA THR A 34 -16.13 -43.78 17.52
C THR A 34 -16.94 -42.93 18.52
N THR A 35 -17.39 -41.74 18.13
CA THR A 35 -18.56 -41.07 18.72
C THR A 35 -19.47 -40.49 17.62
N SER A 36 -20.77 -40.79 17.72
CA SER A 36 -21.82 -40.35 16.78
C SER A 36 -22.35 -38.94 17.16
N PRO A 37 -22.96 -38.18 16.23
CA PRO A 37 -23.32 -36.79 16.50
C PRO A 37 -24.58 -36.66 17.36
N ARG A 38 -24.62 -35.62 18.19
CA ARG A 38 -25.87 -35.09 18.74
C ARG A 38 -26.30 -33.90 17.89
N ASN A 39 -27.51 -34.00 17.33
CA ASN A 39 -28.24 -32.83 16.86
C ASN A 39 -28.43 -31.86 18.03
N ASN A 40 -28.27 -30.57 17.76
CA ASN A 40 -29.01 -29.49 18.41
C ASN A 40 -29.20 -28.42 17.35
N ASP A 41 -30.41 -28.36 16.79
CA ASP A 41 -30.93 -27.11 16.25
C ASP A 41 -31.10 -26.15 17.43
N ASP A 42 -30.44 -25.01 17.40
CA ASP A 42 -30.88 -23.83 18.15
C ASP A 42 -30.50 -22.60 17.33
N GLY A 43 -31.53 -21.86 16.90
CA GLY A 43 -31.36 -20.72 16.01
C GLY A 43 -30.88 -19.48 16.75
N LEU A 44 -29.85 -18.83 16.22
CA LEU A 44 -29.51 -17.45 16.58
C LEU A 44 -29.74 -16.56 15.36
N ALA A 45 -30.87 -15.86 15.38
CA ALA A 45 -31.10 -14.72 14.50
C ALA A 45 -30.13 -13.59 14.92
N VAL A 46 -29.05 -13.43 14.17
CA VAL A 46 -28.13 -12.29 14.34
C VAL A 46 -28.81 -11.05 13.77
N ASP A 47 -28.98 -10.02 14.61
CA ASP A 47 -29.66 -8.78 14.23
C ASP A 47 -28.82 -7.99 13.21
N LEU A 48 -29.32 -7.93 11.97
CA LEU A 48 -28.66 -7.27 10.83
C LEU A 48 -28.59 -5.73 10.95
N ARG A 49 -28.90 -5.16 12.12
CA ARG A 49 -28.82 -3.72 12.40
C ARG A 49 -27.54 -3.25 13.09
N GLU A 50 -26.71 -4.15 13.63
CA GLU A 50 -25.49 -3.73 14.35
C GLU A 50 -24.25 -3.56 13.45
N LEU A 51 -24.22 -4.18 12.27
CA LEU A 51 -23.08 -4.09 11.33
C LEU A 51 -23.07 -2.82 10.45
N ALA A 52 -24.13 -2.00 10.48
CA ALA A 52 -24.22 -0.79 9.66
C ALA A 52 -23.63 0.47 10.34
N ASN A 53 -23.27 0.41 11.63
CA ASN A 53 -22.85 1.57 12.42
C ASN A 53 -21.33 1.67 12.66
N THR A 54 -20.53 0.69 12.21
CA THR A 54 -19.09 0.65 12.53
C THR A 54 -18.21 1.41 11.54
N GLU A 55 -18.65 1.61 10.28
CA GLU A 55 -17.84 2.27 9.24
C GLU A 55 -17.92 3.81 9.25
N TYR A 56 -18.86 4.41 9.98
CA TYR A 56 -19.05 5.87 9.98
C TYR A 56 -18.35 6.62 11.13
N SER A 57 -17.77 5.92 12.12
CA SER A 57 -17.19 6.54 13.32
C SER A 57 -15.70 6.94 13.18
N SER A 58 -15.08 6.70 12.03
CA SER A 58 -13.63 6.91 11.81
C SER A 58 -13.27 8.23 11.09
N LEU A 59 -14.25 9.07 10.74
CA LEU A 59 -14.04 10.27 9.91
C LEU A 59 -14.00 11.61 10.68
N ASP A 60 -14.23 11.60 12.00
CA ASP A 60 -14.34 12.81 12.83
C ASP A 60 -13.06 13.20 13.61
N GLU A 61 -11.88 12.68 13.24
CA GLU A 61 -10.60 13.33 13.60
C GLU A 61 -10.37 14.61 12.75
N ILE A 62 -11.28 15.56 12.93
CA ILE A 62 -11.20 16.91 12.41
C ILE A 62 -10.13 17.67 13.23
N CYS A 63 -9.22 18.38 12.55
CA CYS A 63 -8.26 19.25 13.24
C CYS A 63 -8.99 20.25 14.16
N PRO A 64 -8.42 20.67 15.31
CA PRO A 64 -9.13 21.43 16.35
C PRO A 64 -9.50 22.90 16.00
N ALA A 65 -9.75 23.21 14.73
CA ALA A 65 -10.10 24.52 14.19
C ALA A 65 -11.61 24.73 13.92
N GLU A 66 -12.46 23.69 13.98
CA GLU A 66 -13.86 23.76 13.50
C GLU A 66 -14.94 23.73 14.61
N ARG A 67 -14.60 24.08 15.86
CA ARG A 67 -15.58 24.11 16.97
C ARG A 67 -16.22 25.50 17.17
N ASN A 68 -16.91 26.00 16.14
CA ASN A 68 -17.99 27.01 16.21
C ASN A 68 -18.52 27.33 14.80
N GLU A 69 -19.73 26.87 14.46
CA GLU A 69 -20.82 27.67 13.85
C GLU A 69 -22.02 26.80 13.42
N MET A 70 -23.23 27.31 13.71
CA MET A 70 -24.54 27.04 13.09
C MET A 70 -25.06 25.59 12.97
N LEU A 71 -26.00 25.26 13.86
CA LEU A 71 -27.18 24.45 13.54
C LEU A 71 -28.35 25.39 13.21
N ASP A 72 -28.96 25.25 12.02
CA ASP A 72 -30.39 25.52 11.80
C ASP A 72 -30.83 25.07 10.40
N GLY A 73 -32.08 24.59 10.27
CA GLY A 73 -32.78 24.51 8.98
C GLY A 73 -32.74 23.17 8.22
N VAL A 74 -33.46 22.15 8.71
CA VAL A 74 -33.96 21.05 7.86
C VAL A 74 -35.29 21.49 7.23
N SER A 75 -35.42 21.40 5.90
CA SER A 75 -36.71 21.10 5.28
C SER A 75 -36.54 20.39 3.94
N SER A 76 -37.39 19.39 3.73
CA SER A 76 -37.42 18.49 2.59
C SER A 76 -38.32 19.00 1.46
N ASP A 77 -38.04 18.62 0.22
CA ASP A 77 -39.13 18.20 -0.67
C ASP A 77 -38.65 17.20 -1.75
N THR A 78 -39.44 16.14 -1.96
CA THR A 78 -39.20 15.07 -2.92
C THR A 78 -40.29 15.05 -3.98
N ARG A 79 -39.93 15.05 -5.27
CA ARG A 79 -40.85 14.68 -6.36
C ARG A 79 -40.14 13.94 -7.48
N SER A 80 -40.48 12.66 -7.61
CA SER A 80 -40.14 11.82 -8.75
C SER A 80 -41.17 12.00 -9.87
N ILE A 81 -40.73 12.09 -11.13
CA ILE A 81 -41.55 11.75 -12.30
C ILE A 81 -40.68 10.96 -13.28
N SER A 82 -41.22 9.86 -13.78
CA SER A 82 -40.61 8.98 -14.78
C SER A 82 -41.24 9.20 -16.17
N SER A 83 -40.49 8.90 -17.23
CA SER A 83 -41.03 8.36 -18.49
C SER A 83 -39.91 7.78 -19.37
N VAL A 84 -40.28 7.02 -20.40
CA VAL A 84 -39.46 6.04 -21.11
C VAL A 84 -39.64 6.23 -22.62
N SER A 85 -38.58 6.09 -23.45
CA SER A 85 -38.49 5.20 -24.65
C SER A 85 -37.47 5.58 -25.74
N MET A 86 -36.55 4.62 -26.01
CA MET A 86 -36.15 4.02 -27.31
C MET A 86 -35.46 4.76 -28.50
N SER A 87 -34.42 4.09 -29.03
CA SER A 87 -33.97 3.98 -30.46
C SER A 87 -33.28 5.20 -31.13
N SER A 88 -32.23 5.10 -31.97
CA SER A 88 -31.38 3.98 -32.46
C SER A 88 -30.04 4.51 -33.05
N ASP A 89 -29.02 3.64 -33.13
CA ASP A 89 -27.82 3.61 -34.00
C ASP A 89 -27.38 4.87 -34.82
N SER A 90 -26.09 5.25 -34.73
CA SER A 90 -25.07 4.74 -35.67
C SER A 90 -23.66 5.37 -35.58
N LEU A 91 -22.66 4.49 -35.78
CA LEU A 91 -21.30 4.70 -36.32
C LEU A 91 -20.19 5.42 -35.51
N GLU A 92 -19.09 4.69 -35.45
CA GLU A 92 -17.77 4.98 -34.90
C GLU A 92 -17.12 6.30 -35.39
N ASN A 93 -16.46 7.02 -34.47
CA ASN A 93 -15.17 7.61 -34.78
C ASN A 93 -14.27 7.65 -33.54
N THR A 94 -13.14 6.95 -33.58
CA THR A 94 -12.26 6.72 -32.44
C THR A 94 -11.26 7.86 -32.25
N GLN A 95 -11.61 8.84 -31.42
CA GLN A 95 -10.63 9.59 -30.63
C GLN A 95 -10.91 9.35 -29.16
N ALA A 96 -9.88 8.93 -28.42
CA ALA A 96 -10.03 8.58 -27.02
C ALA A 96 -10.51 9.79 -26.22
N GLU A 97 -11.76 9.73 -25.77
CA GLU A 97 -12.34 10.68 -24.82
C GLU A 97 -11.50 10.64 -23.54
N HIS A 98 -10.61 11.63 -23.39
CA HIS A 98 -10.12 11.96 -22.07
C HIS A 98 -11.35 12.32 -21.24
N SER A 99 -11.66 11.47 -20.26
CA SER A 99 -12.73 11.67 -19.30
C SER A 99 -12.85 13.16 -18.94
N HIS A 100 -14.05 13.72 -19.10
CA HIS A 100 -14.35 15.12 -18.77
C HIS A 100 -14.35 15.36 -17.25
N ASP A 101 -13.50 14.65 -16.49
CA ASP A 101 -13.37 14.83 -15.06
C ASP A 101 -12.76 16.21 -14.75
N SER A 102 -13.61 17.05 -14.17
CA SER A 102 -13.26 18.38 -13.69
C SER A 102 -12.11 18.38 -12.67
N VAL A 103 -11.87 17.27 -11.97
CA VAL A 103 -10.83 17.13 -10.95
C VAL A 103 -9.44 17.08 -11.59
N ASP A 104 -9.20 16.20 -12.56
CA ASP A 104 -7.87 16.05 -13.19
C ASP A 104 -7.42 17.36 -13.86
N ARG A 105 -8.33 18.02 -14.58
CA ARG A 105 -8.07 19.32 -15.20
C ARG A 105 -7.78 20.42 -14.16
N PHE A 106 -8.47 20.39 -13.02
CA PHE A 106 -8.19 21.31 -11.91
C PHE A 106 -6.82 21.04 -11.27
N ILE A 107 -6.42 19.78 -11.11
CA ILE A 107 -5.10 19.40 -10.56
C ILE A 107 -3.95 19.84 -11.49
N VAL A 108 -4.10 19.69 -12.81
CA VAL A 108 -3.11 20.22 -13.78
C VAL A 108 -2.95 21.74 -13.63
N GLN A 109 -4.04 22.49 -13.62
CA GLN A 109 -3.98 23.95 -13.49
C GLN A 109 -3.43 24.39 -12.12
N LEU A 110 -3.70 23.64 -11.04
CA LEU A 110 -3.13 23.88 -9.72
C LEU A 110 -1.61 23.67 -9.71
N ARG A 111 -1.10 22.68 -10.45
CA ARG A 111 0.35 22.49 -10.65
C ARG A 111 0.99 23.69 -11.36
N ASP A 112 0.37 24.22 -12.42
CA ASP A 112 0.85 25.41 -13.12
C ASP A 112 0.97 26.64 -12.19
N ILE A 113 -0.01 26.84 -11.29
CA ILE A 113 0.06 27.90 -10.27
C ILE A 113 1.23 27.66 -9.31
N MET A 114 1.43 26.42 -8.83
CA MET A 114 2.50 26.10 -7.89
C MET A 114 3.88 26.33 -8.52
N ASP A 115 4.07 25.94 -9.78
CA ASP A 115 5.33 26.14 -10.49
C ASP A 115 5.60 27.62 -10.79
N TYR A 116 4.57 28.38 -11.20
CA TYR A 116 4.68 29.84 -11.33
C TYR A 116 5.02 30.52 -9.98
N ALA A 117 4.34 30.14 -8.90
CA ALA A 117 4.56 30.68 -7.55
C ALA A 117 5.97 30.40 -7.03
N THR A 118 6.45 29.17 -7.21
CA THR A 118 7.78 28.76 -6.75
C THR A 118 8.88 29.42 -7.58
N SER A 119 8.68 29.67 -8.87
CA SER A 119 9.65 30.38 -9.74
C SER A 119 9.88 31.85 -9.34
N ARG A 120 8.87 32.54 -8.76
CA ARG A 120 8.97 33.97 -8.42
C ARG A 120 9.22 34.19 -6.93
N HIS A 121 10.49 34.40 -6.58
CA HIS A 121 10.94 34.67 -5.19
C HIS A 121 10.18 35.78 -4.45
N ALA A 122 9.66 36.80 -5.15
CA ALA A 122 8.85 37.85 -4.54
C ALA A 122 7.51 37.32 -3.96
N LEU A 123 6.90 36.31 -4.59
CA LEU A 123 5.63 35.73 -4.14
C LEU A 123 5.80 34.88 -2.87
N ARG A 124 6.95 34.23 -2.69
CA ARG A 124 7.27 33.42 -1.49
C ARG A 124 7.24 34.21 -0.17
N LYS A 125 7.37 35.54 -0.24
CA LYS A 125 7.27 36.47 0.91
C LYS A 125 5.98 37.31 0.91
N ALA A 126 5.19 37.25 -0.16
CA ALA A 126 3.96 38.01 -0.29
C ALA A 126 2.81 37.36 0.52
N GLY A 127 1.76 38.13 0.78
CA GLY A 127 0.51 37.58 1.32
C GLY A 127 -0.12 36.58 0.35
N ALA A 128 -0.95 35.67 0.88
CA ALA A 128 -1.61 34.62 0.11
C ALA A 128 -2.62 35.13 -0.97
N SER A 129 -2.84 36.44 -1.08
CA SER A 129 -3.85 37.07 -1.96
C SER A 129 -3.73 36.60 -3.42
N TYR A 130 -2.59 36.83 -4.07
CA TYR A 130 -2.37 36.46 -5.48
C TYR A 130 -2.68 34.98 -5.78
N LEU A 131 -2.36 34.11 -4.82
CA LEU A 131 -2.45 32.66 -4.96
C LEU A 131 -3.87 32.16 -4.69
N ARG A 132 -4.60 32.81 -3.78
CA ARG A 132 -6.04 32.60 -3.58
C ARG A 132 -6.83 33.10 -4.79
N ASP A 133 -6.51 34.26 -5.34
CA ASP A 133 -7.17 34.82 -6.53
C ASP A 133 -6.94 33.90 -7.75
N SER A 134 -5.73 33.37 -7.90
CA SER A 134 -5.39 32.41 -8.95
C SER A 134 -6.13 31.07 -8.76
N LEU A 135 -6.06 30.45 -7.57
CA LEU A 135 -6.81 29.22 -7.24
C LEU A 135 -8.32 29.37 -7.47
N ARG A 136 -8.88 30.53 -7.11
CA ARG A 136 -10.31 30.77 -7.23
C ARG A 136 -10.74 31.06 -8.66
N THR A 137 -9.86 31.65 -9.48
CA THR A 137 -10.06 31.74 -10.92
C THR A 137 -10.13 30.34 -11.53
N LEU A 138 -9.25 29.41 -11.12
CA LEU A 138 -9.33 28.01 -11.56
C LEU A 138 -10.62 27.33 -11.12
N LEU A 139 -10.97 27.37 -9.83
CA LEU A 139 -12.19 26.71 -9.33
C LEU A 139 -13.46 27.25 -10.00
N VAL A 140 -13.55 28.54 -10.27
CA VAL A 140 -14.73 29.10 -10.97
C VAL A 140 -14.69 28.80 -12.47
N THR A 141 -13.52 28.68 -13.10
CA THR A 141 -13.46 28.21 -14.51
C THR A 141 -13.72 26.71 -14.63
N SER A 142 -13.28 25.87 -13.69
CA SER A 142 -13.58 24.43 -13.71
C SER A 142 -15.05 24.14 -13.39
N VAL A 143 -15.66 24.85 -12.43
CA VAL A 143 -17.11 24.77 -12.17
C VAL A 143 -17.91 25.30 -13.36
N ALA A 144 -17.59 26.47 -13.91
CA ALA A 144 -18.31 26.99 -15.07
C ALA A 144 -18.13 26.14 -16.34
N ASP A 145 -17.00 25.44 -16.50
CA ASP A 145 -16.81 24.48 -17.59
C ASP A 145 -17.54 23.15 -17.31
N ALA A 146 -17.59 22.66 -16.07
CA ALA A 146 -18.38 21.49 -15.70
C ALA A 146 -19.90 21.76 -15.85
N GLU A 147 -20.37 22.93 -15.42
CA GLU A 147 -21.73 23.40 -15.65
C GLU A 147 -22.05 23.53 -17.14
N ARG A 148 -21.09 23.95 -17.98
CA ARG A 148 -21.25 23.96 -19.45
C ARG A 148 -21.31 22.56 -20.04
N ILE A 149 -20.51 21.62 -19.54
CA ILE A 149 -20.51 20.22 -20.00
C ILE A 149 -21.87 19.58 -19.65
N HIS A 150 -22.29 19.62 -18.39
CA HIS A 150 -23.62 19.16 -17.98
C HIS A 150 -24.77 19.93 -18.63
N SER A 151 -24.61 21.23 -18.90
CA SER A 151 -25.59 21.97 -19.69
C SER A 151 -25.59 21.53 -21.15
N SER A 152 -24.44 21.15 -21.74
CA SER A 152 -24.38 20.67 -23.13
C SER A 152 -24.93 19.25 -23.31
N GLU A 153 -24.78 18.39 -22.30
CA GLU A 153 -25.43 17.08 -22.23
C GLU A 153 -26.96 17.20 -22.14
N ASN A 154 -27.46 18.25 -21.48
CA ASN A 154 -28.89 18.52 -21.34
C ASN A 154 -29.47 19.49 -22.39
N ALA A 155 -28.64 20.24 -23.13
CA ALA A 155 -29.05 21.27 -24.09
C ALA A 155 -28.93 20.83 -25.55
N HIS A 156 -29.69 19.78 -25.90
CA HIS A 156 -30.28 19.70 -27.25
C HIS A 156 -31.45 20.69 -27.45
N THR A 157 -31.78 21.50 -26.43
CA THR A 157 -32.72 22.62 -26.54
C THR A 157 -32.18 23.91 -25.92
N SER A 158 -32.39 25.00 -26.66
CA SER A 158 -32.41 26.39 -26.16
C SER A 158 -31.08 26.99 -25.67
N GLY A 159 -30.24 27.41 -26.62
CA GLY A 159 -29.12 28.29 -26.32
C GLY A 159 -29.55 29.72 -25.99
N LEU A 160 -28.82 30.39 -25.09
CA LEU A 160 -28.74 31.85 -24.97
C LEU A 160 -27.45 32.23 -24.23
N THR A 161 -26.31 32.30 -24.93
CA THR A 161 -25.04 32.70 -24.34
C THR A 161 -24.74 34.19 -24.50
N ARG A 162 -24.15 34.74 -23.42
CA ARG A 162 -23.33 35.97 -23.30
C ARG A 162 -23.97 37.16 -22.59
N LYS A 163 -23.53 37.39 -21.35
CA LYS A 163 -22.75 38.58 -20.93
C LYS A 163 -22.43 38.53 -19.42
N TYR A 164 -21.37 37.82 -19.03
CA TYR A 164 -20.68 38.07 -17.76
C TYR A 164 -19.16 38.05 -17.99
N GLN A 165 -18.64 39.22 -18.35
CA GLN A 165 -17.21 39.53 -18.35
C GLN A 165 -17.06 40.90 -17.70
N ARG A 166 -16.07 41.04 -16.80
CA ARG A 166 -15.77 42.21 -15.94
C ARG A 166 -16.60 42.39 -14.67
N THR A 167 -16.23 41.65 -13.62
CA THR A 167 -16.08 42.11 -12.21
C THR A 167 -15.32 41.09 -11.34
N SER A 168 -14.27 40.45 -11.90
CA SER A 168 -13.52 39.35 -11.26
C SER A 168 -12.73 39.73 -10.00
N ASN A 169 -12.46 41.02 -9.76
CA ASN A 169 -11.46 41.43 -8.77
C ASN A 169 -12.01 41.72 -7.36
N ALA A 170 -13.33 41.57 -7.12
CA ALA A 170 -13.96 41.93 -5.85
C ALA A 170 -14.70 40.78 -5.15
N MET A 171 -15.34 39.86 -5.88
CA MET A 171 -15.98 38.69 -5.23
C MET A 171 -14.95 37.70 -4.64
N PHE A 172 -13.68 37.76 -5.05
CA PHE A 172 -12.75 36.63 -5.04
C PHE A 172 -11.78 36.55 -3.84
N ALA A 173 -11.75 37.55 -2.96
CA ALA A 173 -10.75 37.70 -1.89
C ALA A 173 -10.74 36.60 -0.81
N LEU A 174 -11.76 35.75 -0.75
CA LEU A 174 -11.91 34.64 0.20
C LEU A 174 -12.40 33.39 -0.55
N LEU A 175 -11.52 32.41 -0.74
CA LEU A 175 -11.94 31.00 -0.81
C LEU A 175 -12.18 30.53 0.63
N PRO A 176 -13.29 29.85 0.94
CA PRO A 176 -13.49 29.27 2.26
C PRO A 176 -12.34 28.31 2.61
N LEU A 177 -11.97 28.30 3.89
CA LEU A 177 -10.84 27.52 4.40
C LEU A 177 -10.99 26.03 4.07
N SER A 178 -12.19 25.52 4.32
CA SER A 178 -12.65 24.15 4.07
C SER A 178 -12.48 23.72 2.61
N ILE A 179 -12.78 24.60 1.64
CA ILE A 179 -12.60 24.29 0.21
C ILE A 179 -11.11 24.17 -0.14
N THR A 180 -10.27 25.04 0.41
CA THR A 180 -8.81 24.97 0.19
C THR A 180 -8.21 23.70 0.81
N GLN A 181 -8.61 23.36 2.03
CA GLN A 181 -8.22 22.11 2.69
C GLN A 181 -8.71 20.87 1.93
N ARG A 182 -9.94 20.89 1.40
CA ARG A 182 -10.50 19.81 0.58
C ARG A 182 -9.73 19.64 -0.73
N ALA A 183 -9.35 20.73 -1.40
CA ALA A 183 -8.47 20.67 -2.58
C ALA A 183 -7.12 20.00 -2.27
N PHE A 184 -6.54 20.26 -1.10
CA PHE A 184 -5.26 19.68 -0.69
C PHE A 184 -5.33 18.17 -0.43
N ARG A 185 -6.52 17.60 -0.19
CA ARG A 185 -6.71 16.14 -0.05
C ARG A 185 -6.37 15.37 -1.35
N PHE A 186 -6.52 16.02 -2.51
CA PHE A 186 -6.22 15.46 -3.83
C PHE A 186 -4.77 15.64 -4.29
N LEU A 187 -3.93 16.34 -3.52
CA LEU A 187 -2.53 16.55 -3.86
C LEU A 187 -1.66 15.35 -3.44
N GLU A 188 -0.78 14.90 -4.33
CA GLU A 188 0.28 13.95 -4.01
C GLU A 188 1.37 14.61 -3.13
N GLY A 189 2.24 13.82 -2.50
CA GLY A 189 3.25 14.38 -1.59
C GLY A 189 4.27 15.31 -2.26
N ALA A 190 4.54 15.15 -3.56
CA ALA A 190 5.35 16.11 -4.32
C ALA A 190 4.64 17.47 -4.49
N ASP A 191 3.32 17.45 -4.74
CA ASP A 191 2.49 18.63 -4.84
C ASP A 191 2.30 19.31 -3.48
N LEU A 192 2.04 18.55 -2.41
CA LEU A 192 2.02 19.09 -1.05
C LEU A 192 3.37 19.72 -0.67
N ALA A 193 4.50 19.10 -1.02
CA ALA A 193 5.82 19.68 -0.79
C ALA A 193 6.00 21.03 -1.53
N ARG A 194 5.54 21.15 -2.78
CA ARG A 194 5.49 22.42 -3.51
C ARG A 194 4.57 23.45 -2.85
N ALA A 195 3.36 23.05 -2.48
CA ALA A 195 2.36 23.90 -1.83
C ALA A 195 2.89 24.58 -0.54
N ARG A 196 3.79 23.92 0.20
CA ARG A 196 4.45 24.51 1.37
C ARG A 196 5.39 25.68 1.07
N GLY A 197 5.86 25.80 -0.17
CA GLY A 197 6.69 26.91 -0.66
C GLY A 197 5.90 28.11 -1.18
N VAL A 198 4.58 28.02 -1.25
CA VAL A 198 3.69 28.97 -1.94
C VAL A 198 3.36 30.18 -1.06
N CYS A 199 2.78 29.99 0.11
CA CYS A 199 2.57 31.04 1.11
C CYS A 199 2.40 30.44 2.52
N ARG A 200 2.38 31.28 3.58
CA ARG A 200 2.24 30.81 4.98
C ARG A 200 1.00 29.93 5.20
N GLN A 201 -0.16 30.36 4.71
CA GLN A 201 -1.43 29.65 4.89
C GLN A 201 -1.40 28.26 4.20
N TRP A 202 -0.84 28.17 2.99
CA TRP A 202 -0.67 26.90 2.29
C TRP A 202 0.38 26.02 2.97
N LYS A 203 1.44 26.60 3.54
CA LYS A 203 2.41 25.86 4.36
C LYS A 203 1.75 25.22 5.58
N GLU A 204 0.82 25.91 6.24
CA GLU A 204 0.06 25.36 7.36
C GLU A 204 -0.81 24.17 6.89
N PHE A 205 -1.60 24.31 5.82
CA PHE A 205 -2.42 23.20 5.31
C PHE A 205 -1.62 22.02 4.74
N ALA A 206 -0.60 22.26 3.92
CA ALA A 206 0.24 21.21 3.37
C ALA A 206 1.27 20.66 4.38
N SER A 207 1.27 21.13 5.63
CA SER A 207 1.95 20.46 6.75
C SER A 207 0.98 19.70 7.67
N CYS A 208 -0.33 19.64 7.35
CA CYS A 208 -1.32 18.90 8.11
C CYS A 208 -0.97 17.40 8.15
N GLU A 209 -0.86 16.83 9.35
CA GLU A 209 -0.38 15.46 9.56
C GLU A 209 -1.25 14.42 8.85
N SER A 210 -2.59 14.56 8.92
CA SER A 210 -3.54 13.60 8.34
C SER A 210 -3.41 13.45 6.82
N LEU A 211 -3.01 14.51 6.09
CA LEU A 211 -2.72 14.44 4.66
C LEU A 211 -1.51 13.53 4.38
N TRP A 212 -0.44 13.69 5.16
CA TRP A 212 0.78 12.88 5.01
C TRP A 212 0.57 11.45 5.52
N LYS A 213 -0.20 11.26 6.61
CA LYS A 213 -0.63 9.93 7.09
C LYS A 213 -1.38 9.20 5.99
N ARG A 214 -2.45 9.79 5.44
CA ARG A 214 -3.23 9.22 4.33
C ARG A 214 -2.34 8.79 3.16
N LEU A 215 -1.45 9.68 2.71
CA LEU A 215 -0.53 9.41 1.60
C LEU A 215 0.50 8.31 1.89
N CYS A 216 0.90 8.11 3.16
CA CYS A 216 1.75 6.97 3.53
C CYS A 216 0.94 5.66 3.53
N LEU A 217 -0.25 5.65 4.17
CA LEU A 217 -1.07 4.46 4.32
C LEU A 217 -1.63 3.94 2.97
N GLU A 218 -1.94 4.84 2.04
CA GLU A 218 -2.30 4.49 0.65
C GLU A 218 -1.16 3.75 -0.09
N LYS A 219 0.10 3.98 0.31
CA LYS A 219 1.26 3.28 -0.26
C LYS A 219 1.64 2.03 0.55
N TRP A 220 1.50 2.06 1.88
CA TRP A 220 1.89 1.00 2.81
C TRP A 220 1.01 1.03 4.07
N ALA A 221 0.02 0.15 4.16
CA ALA A 221 -1.05 0.24 5.16
C ALA A 221 -0.57 -0.14 6.57
N ALA A 222 0.31 -1.13 6.69
CA ALA A 222 0.81 -1.63 7.97
C ALA A 222 1.52 -0.58 8.84
N MET A 223 1.92 0.58 8.29
CA MET A 223 2.54 1.66 9.07
C MET A 223 1.62 2.24 10.17
N ASP A 224 0.30 2.02 10.09
CA ASP A 224 -0.63 2.43 11.16
C ASP A 224 -0.71 1.42 12.31
N THR A 225 -0.40 0.14 12.03
CA THR A 225 -0.61 -0.98 12.97
C THR A 225 0.67 -1.61 13.50
N ASP A 226 1.78 -1.48 12.78
CA ASP A 226 3.08 -2.07 13.13
C ASP A 226 4.09 -0.99 13.49
N GLU A 227 4.35 -0.81 14.79
CA GLU A 227 5.34 0.15 15.27
C GLU A 227 6.77 -0.26 14.88
N ALA A 228 7.08 -1.56 14.84
CA ALA A 228 8.42 -2.06 14.50
C ALA A 228 8.79 -1.84 13.02
N LEU A 229 7.79 -1.57 12.16
CA LEU A 229 8.00 -1.20 10.77
C LEU A 229 8.66 0.18 10.62
N TRP A 230 8.47 1.11 11.56
CA TRP A 230 8.99 2.49 11.44
C TRP A 230 10.52 2.53 11.31
N ASP A 231 11.23 1.75 12.12
CA ASP A 231 12.69 1.65 12.08
C ASP A 231 13.22 1.04 10.77
N LEU A 232 12.48 0.09 10.19
CA LEU A 232 12.80 -0.51 8.88
C LEU A 232 12.57 0.47 7.72
N VAL A 233 11.55 1.32 7.83
CA VAL A 233 11.23 2.31 6.79
C VAL A 233 12.23 3.47 6.84
N ASN A 234 12.45 4.06 8.02
CA ASN A 234 13.43 5.11 8.24
C ASN A 234 13.74 5.31 9.74
N SER A 235 14.77 4.63 10.25
CA SER A 235 15.28 4.75 11.63
C SER A 235 15.74 6.15 12.06
N SER A 236 15.81 7.14 11.16
CA SER A 236 16.08 8.53 11.53
C SER A 236 14.83 9.32 11.96
N VAL A 237 13.63 8.73 11.89
CA VAL A 237 12.36 9.41 12.18
C VAL A 237 11.73 8.79 13.43
N SER A 238 11.66 9.56 14.51
CA SER A 238 11.01 9.09 15.73
C SER A 238 9.49 8.96 15.56
N THR A 239 8.90 7.90 16.11
CA THR A 239 7.46 7.67 16.17
C THR A 239 6.69 8.70 17.00
N THR A 240 7.38 9.49 17.83
CA THR A 240 6.82 10.59 18.64
C THR A 240 6.88 11.97 17.96
N ASP A 241 7.50 12.07 16.78
CA ASP A 241 7.66 13.32 16.03
C ASP A 241 6.33 13.73 15.36
N PRO A 242 5.77 14.93 15.62
CA PRO A 242 4.50 15.37 15.01
C PRO A 242 4.60 15.56 13.48
N GLU A 243 5.80 15.58 12.90
CA GLU A 243 5.99 15.59 11.45
C GLU A 243 6.45 14.22 10.89
N LYS A 244 6.34 13.13 11.67
CA LYS A 244 6.85 11.80 11.29
C LYS A 244 6.39 11.34 9.91
N TRP A 245 5.08 11.42 9.63
CA TRP A 245 4.51 11.01 8.34
C TRP A 245 5.08 11.82 7.16
N ARG A 246 5.28 13.13 7.37
CA ARG A 246 5.88 14.01 6.36
C ARG A 246 7.37 13.69 6.13
N LYS A 247 8.09 13.29 7.18
CA LYS A 247 9.53 12.95 7.12
C LYS A 247 9.77 11.55 6.54
N VAL A 248 8.86 10.60 6.78
CA VAL A 248 8.97 9.21 6.30
C VAL A 248 8.43 9.02 4.87
N TYR A 249 7.46 9.83 4.43
CA TYR A 249 6.84 9.71 3.10
C TYR A 249 7.83 9.56 1.92
N PRO A 250 8.95 10.31 1.83
CA PRO A 250 9.91 10.13 0.73
C PRO A 250 10.56 8.74 0.65
N ALA A 251 10.66 8.03 1.78
CA ALA A 251 11.16 6.65 1.85
C ALA A 251 10.07 5.63 1.50
N VAL A 252 8.82 5.90 1.90
CA VAL A 252 7.64 5.08 1.55
C VAL A 252 7.32 5.17 0.06
N ALA A 253 7.19 6.38 -0.47
CA ALA A 253 6.76 6.63 -1.86
C ALA A 253 7.73 6.11 -2.92
N LYS A 254 9.00 5.91 -2.56
CA LYS A 254 10.04 5.34 -3.43
C LYS A 254 10.24 3.84 -3.24
N ARG A 255 9.57 3.21 -2.27
CA ARG A 255 9.83 1.81 -1.93
C ARG A 255 9.26 0.87 -3.00
N PRO A 256 10.06 -0.04 -3.57
CA PRO A 256 9.55 -1.07 -4.46
C PRO A 256 8.53 -1.94 -3.73
N LYS A 257 7.36 -2.13 -4.36
CA LYS A 257 6.31 -3.02 -3.86
C LYS A 257 5.71 -3.90 -4.96
N TRP A 258 5.26 -5.09 -4.57
CA TRP A 258 4.69 -6.10 -5.46
C TRP A 258 3.43 -6.72 -4.82
N ARG A 259 2.44 -7.11 -5.64
CA ARG A 259 1.26 -7.87 -5.21
C ARG A 259 1.45 -9.33 -5.58
N CYS A 260 1.24 -10.23 -4.63
CA CYS A 260 1.48 -11.64 -4.78
C CYS A 260 0.34 -12.49 -4.20
N ARG A 261 0.08 -13.62 -4.83
CA ARG A 261 -0.79 -14.68 -4.34
C ARG A 261 0.04 -15.70 -3.57
N LEU A 262 -0.21 -15.85 -2.28
CA LEU A 262 0.47 -16.86 -1.47
C LEU A 262 -0.28 -18.19 -1.55
N GLN A 263 0.47 -19.26 -1.79
CA GLN A 263 -0.03 -20.63 -1.83
C GLN A 263 0.84 -21.57 -0.99
N LYS A 264 0.27 -22.68 -0.55
CA LYS A 264 0.97 -23.76 0.15
C LYS A 264 0.56 -25.08 -0.48
N THR A 265 1.53 -25.74 -1.12
CA THR A 265 1.28 -26.98 -1.87
C THR A 265 0.12 -26.82 -2.89
N GLY A 266 0.10 -25.72 -3.63
CA GLY A 266 -0.95 -25.37 -4.61
C GLY A 266 -2.28 -24.86 -4.04
N ARG A 267 -2.55 -25.03 -2.73
CA ARG A 267 -3.74 -24.46 -2.09
C ARG A 267 -3.52 -22.96 -1.83
N PHE A 268 -4.50 -22.14 -2.22
CA PHE A 268 -4.54 -20.71 -1.91
C PHE A 268 -4.59 -20.45 -0.41
N ILE A 269 -3.85 -19.44 0.04
CA ILE A 269 -3.88 -18.92 1.40
C ILE A 269 -4.51 -17.53 1.41
N CYS A 270 -3.85 -16.56 0.76
CA CYS A 270 -4.24 -15.15 0.73
C CYS A 270 -3.48 -14.39 -0.38
N HIS A 271 -3.92 -13.17 -0.68
CA HIS A 271 -3.14 -12.14 -1.35
C HIS A 271 -2.35 -11.29 -0.36
N VAL A 272 -1.15 -10.89 -0.76
CA VAL A 272 -0.21 -10.12 0.06
C VAL A 272 0.47 -9.04 -0.77
N VAL A 273 0.77 -7.91 -0.13
CA VAL A 273 1.67 -6.88 -0.66
C VAL A 273 3.03 -7.07 -0.03
N ALA A 274 4.07 -7.15 -0.85
CA ALA A 274 5.46 -7.25 -0.44
C ALA A 274 6.20 -5.94 -0.70
N HIS A 275 6.92 -5.43 0.30
CA HIS A 275 7.71 -4.20 0.23
C HIS A 275 9.18 -4.48 0.51
N GLN A 276 10.11 -3.96 -0.30
CA GLN A 276 11.53 -4.19 -0.04
C GLN A 276 12.03 -3.34 1.13
N ILE A 277 12.35 -3.98 2.27
CA ILE A 277 12.90 -3.32 3.47
C ILE A 277 14.43 -3.24 3.47
N GLY A 278 15.14 -4.23 2.91
CA GLY A 278 16.60 -4.26 2.89
C GLY A 278 17.22 -5.21 1.85
N GLY A 279 18.54 -5.39 1.95
CA GLY A 279 19.31 -6.27 1.07
C GLY A 279 19.55 -5.74 -0.35
N ALA A 280 20.03 -6.60 -1.24
CA ALA A 280 20.18 -6.27 -2.66
C ALA A 280 18.82 -6.04 -3.34
N PRO A 281 18.69 -5.17 -4.35
CA PRO A 281 17.44 -5.01 -5.10
C PRO A 281 17.08 -6.30 -5.86
N LEU A 282 15.78 -6.64 -5.94
CA LEU A 282 15.29 -7.85 -6.65
C LEU A 282 15.58 -7.88 -8.17
N GLY A 283 16.04 -6.77 -8.75
CA GLY A 283 16.23 -6.60 -10.19
C GLY A 283 14.91 -6.50 -10.96
N GLU A 284 15.01 -6.45 -12.29
CA GLU A 284 13.88 -6.20 -13.20
C GLU A 284 12.78 -7.27 -13.12
N ARG A 285 13.15 -8.53 -12.82
CA ARG A 285 12.19 -9.64 -12.65
C ARG A 285 11.29 -9.48 -11.43
N GLY A 286 11.64 -8.62 -10.46
CA GLY A 286 10.84 -8.36 -9.27
C GLY A 286 10.45 -9.63 -8.48
N LEU A 287 9.28 -9.60 -7.84
CA LEU A 287 8.67 -10.72 -7.14
C LEU A 287 7.57 -11.35 -8.03
N PRO A 288 7.47 -12.70 -8.15
CA PRO A 288 6.50 -13.33 -9.02
C PRO A 288 5.08 -13.23 -8.49
N TYR A 289 4.08 -13.24 -9.39
CA TYR A 289 2.69 -13.08 -9.02
C TYR A 289 2.14 -14.19 -8.11
N THR A 290 2.67 -15.42 -8.18
CA THR A 290 2.26 -16.52 -7.29
C THR A 290 3.48 -17.14 -6.63
N LEU A 291 3.43 -17.25 -5.29
CA LEU A 291 4.48 -17.83 -4.47
C LEU A 291 3.98 -19.13 -3.85
N VAL A 292 4.48 -20.28 -4.34
CA VAL A 292 4.07 -21.61 -3.88
C VAL A 292 5.03 -22.13 -2.83
N VAL A 293 4.61 -22.12 -1.57
CA VAL A 293 5.36 -22.69 -0.45
C VAL A 293 5.26 -24.21 -0.48
N GLU A 294 6.29 -24.84 -1.03
CA GLU A 294 6.38 -26.30 -1.16
C GLU A 294 7.07 -26.96 0.04
N ARG A 295 8.10 -26.30 0.57
CA ARG A 295 9.02 -26.87 1.56
C ARG A 295 9.07 -26.02 2.83
N ARG A 296 9.69 -26.59 3.87
CA ARG A 296 9.86 -25.94 5.18
C ARG A 296 11.27 -26.19 5.70
N PHE A 297 11.87 -25.17 6.30
CA PHE A 297 13.25 -25.16 6.77
C PHE A 297 13.29 -24.83 8.28
N ASN A 298 14.20 -25.39 9.06
CA ASN A 298 14.28 -25.07 10.50
C ASN A 298 14.87 -23.65 10.67
N VAL A 299 14.19 -22.79 11.44
CA VAL A 299 14.61 -21.40 11.66
C VAL A 299 16.01 -21.30 12.26
N ALA A 300 16.45 -22.30 13.03
CA ALA A 300 17.79 -22.36 13.62
C ALA A 300 18.94 -22.39 12.59
N HIS A 301 18.69 -22.82 11.35
CA HIS A 301 19.70 -22.85 10.30
C HIS A 301 19.67 -21.62 9.38
N LEU A 302 18.75 -20.67 9.58
CA LEU A 302 18.63 -19.50 8.69
C LEU A 302 19.91 -18.64 8.69
N GLN A 303 20.57 -18.51 9.84
CA GLN A 303 21.80 -17.72 9.98
C GLN A 303 22.98 -18.26 9.15
N THR A 304 23.01 -19.56 8.83
CA THR A 304 24.05 -20.16 7.97
C THR A 304 23.58 -20.39 6.53
N PHE A 305 22.27 -20.39 6.28
CA PHE A 305 21.66 -20.66 4.97
C PHE A 305 21.33 -19.39 4.17
N VAL A 306 21.08 -18.27 4.85
CA VAL A 306 20.80 -16.98 4.23
C VAL A 306 22.10 -16.28 3.85
N LEU A 307 22.19 -15.79 2.62
CA LEU A 307 23.33 -15.02 2.13
C LEU A 307 23.32 -13.60 2.72
N PRO A 308 24.46 -13.02 3.14
CA PRO A 308 24.50 -11.68 3.76
C PRO A 308 23.95 -10.53 2.91
N ASN A 309 23.89 -10.70 1.58
CA ASN A 309 23.37 -9.73 0.63
C ASN A 309 21.96 -10.05 0.11
N ALA A 310 21.28 -11.07 0.65
CA ALA A 310 19.94 -11.45 0.25
C ALA A 310 18.95 -10.29 0.39
N SER A 311 17.99 -10.19 -0.53
CA SER A 311 16.92 -9.19 -0.49
C SER A 311 15.99 -9.50 0.67
N VAL A 312 15.58 -8.49 1.44
CA VAL A 312 14.63 -8.68 2.55
C VAL A 312 13.37 -7.88 2.28
N LEU A 313 12.24 -8.58 2.30
CA LEU A 313 10.91 -8.04 2.03
C LEU A 313 10.03 -8.16 3.26
N TYR A 314 9.21 -7.14 3.50
CA TYR A 314 8.13 -7.12 4.49
C TYR A 314 6.82 -7.46 3.78
N PHE A 315 6.01 -8.37 4.33
CA PHE A 315 4.70 -8.72 3.76
C PHE A 315 3.57 -8.15 4.62
N GLU A 316 2.49 -7.71 3.98
CA GLU A 316 1.20 -7.39 4.61
C GLU A 316 0.07 -8.08 3.84
N PRO A 317 -1.07 -8.45 4.47
CA PRO A 317 -2.26 -8.90 3.74
C PRO A 317 -2.75 -7.79 2.81
N GLU A 318 -3.18 -8.14 1.59
CA GLU A 318 -3.62 -7.15 0.61
C GLU A 318 -4.96 -6.51 0.99
N THR A 319 -5.87 -7.29 1.55
CA THR A 319 -7.21 -6.88 1.98
C THR A 319 -7.51 -7.33 3.42
N PRO A 320 -8.54 -6.78 4.09
CA PRO A 320 -9.03 -7.32 5.36
C PRO A 320 -9.41 -8.81 5.29
N GLU A 321 -9.95 -9.26 4.16
CA GLU A 321 -10.37 -10.63 3.91
C GLU A 321 -9.18 -11.62 3.81
N ASP A 322 -8.00 -11.13 3.41
CA ASP A 322 -6.76 -11.90 3.33
C ASP A 322 -6.12 -12.15 4.71
N ARG A 323 -6.48 -11.34 5.71
CA ARG A 323 -5.85 -11.35 7.04
C ARG A 323 -5.93 -12.70 7.76
N PRO A 324 -7.08 -13.41 7.83
CA PRO A 324 -7.14 -14.68 8.54
C PRO A 324 -6.23 -15.76 7.94
N GLY A 325 -6.16 -15.84 6.59
CA GLY A 325 -5.26 -16.77 5.91
C GLY A 325 -3.79 -16.43 6.11
N TYR A 326 -3.46 -15.13 6.10
CA TYR A 326 -2.12 -14.63 6.40
C TYR A 326 -1.67 -14.99 7.83
N GLU A 327 -2.53 -14.74 8.82
CA GLU A 327 -2.26 -15.02 10.24
C GLU A 327 -2.20 -16.53 10.53
N GLU A 328 -3.11 -17.35 9.95
CA GLU A 328 -3.04 -18.83 10.05
C GLU A 328 -1.73 -19.38 9.47
N PHE A 329 -1.24 -18.79 8.36
CA PHE A 329 0.02 -19.21 7.76
C PHE A 329 1.24 -18.87 8.63
N ILE A 330 1.26 -17.68 9.25
CA ILE A 330 2.29 -17.31 10.24
C ILE A 330 2.25 -18.28 11.42
N GLU A 331 1.06 -18.53 12.00
CA GLU A 331 0.91 -19.42 13.15
C GLU A 331 1.33 -20.86 12.82
N TYR A 332 0.99 -21.37 11.63
CA TYR A 332 1.41 -22.67 11.13
C TYR A 332 2.94 -22.84 11.04
N LEU A 333 3.66 -21.76 10.70
CA LEU A 333 5.13 -21.73 10.67
C LEU A 333 5.71 -21.69 12.09
N LEU A 334 5.18 -20.80 12.95
CA LEU A 334 5.58 -20.65 14.36
C LEU A 334 5.43 -21.96 15.14
N ARG A 335 4.24 -22.58 15.09
CA ARG A 335 3.89 -23.81 15.83
C ARG A 335 4.82 -24.99 15.50
N ARG A 336 5.55 -24.93 14.37
CA ARG A 336 6.49 -25.98 13.92
C ARG A 336 7.95 -25.56 13.94
N THR A 337 8.26 -24.34 14.42
CA THR A 337 9.59 -23.71 14.40
C THR A 337 10.26 -23.74 13.01
N ARG A 338 9.47 -23.50 11.95
CA ARG A 338 9.95 -23.53 10.56
C ARG A 338 9.76 -22.20 9.84
N ALA A 339 10.67 -21.90 8.92
CA ALA A 339 10.42 -20.99 7.80
C ALA A 339 9.77 -21.75 6.63
N GLY A 340 8.95 -21.06 5.85
CA GLY A 340 8.48 -21.57 4.54
C GLY A 340 9.56 -21.42 3.47
N LEU A 341 9.54 -22.28 2.45
CA LEU A 341 10.42 -22.18 1.29
C LEU A 341 9.61 -22.39 0.00
N ALA A 342 9.64 -21.38 -0.88
CA ALA A 342 9.25 -21.48 -2.27
C ALA A 342 10.50 -21.39 -3.18
N LEU A 343 10.40 -22.00 -4.36
CA LEU A 343 11.44 -22.02 -5.37
C LEU A 343 10.85 -21.49 -6.69
N GLU A 344 11.64 -20.71 -7.43
CA GLU A 344 11.32 -20.28 -8.80
C GLU A 344 12.65 -20.11 -9.55
N ASP A 345 12.83 -20.80 -10.67
CA ASP A 345 14.12 -20.87 -11.39
C ASP A 345 15.30 -21.12 -10.41
N GLN A 346 16.27 -20.20 -10.39
CA GLN A 346 17.41 -20.18 -9.49
C GLN A 346 17.21 -19.25 -8.27
N ARG A 347 15.96 -18.95 -7.88
CA ARG A 347 15.62 -18.10 -6.73
C ARG A 347 14.97 -18.92 -5.61
N ARG A 348 15.34 -18.60 -4.37
CA ARG A 348 14.75 -19.13 -3.14
C ARG A 348 14.04 -18.01 -2.41
N PHE A 349 12.77 -18.21 -2.09
CA PHE A 349 11.95 -17.29 -1.27
C PHE A 349 11.71 -17.96 0.07
N ILE A 350 12.30 -17.40 1.12
CA ILE A 350 12.32 -17.97 2.47
C ILE A 350 11.39 -17.13 3.34
N PHE A 351 10.24 -17.70 3.72
CA PHE A 351 9.21 -17.03 4.51
C PHE A 351 9.51 -17.21 5.99
N VAL A 352 9.97 -16.12 6.61
CA VAL A 352 10.43 -16.05 8.00
C VAL A 352 9.29 -15.50 8.86
N PRO A 353 8.69 -16.28 9.77
CA PRO A 353 7.71 -15.77 10.72
C PRO A 353 8.40 -14.95 11.84
N PRO A 354 7.65 -14.18 12.65
CA PRO A 354 8.19 -13.46 13.82
C PRO A 354 8.98 -14.37 14.77
N CYS A 355 10.30 -14.24 14.79
CA CYS A 355 11.16 -15.13 15.56
C CYS A 355 12.53 -14.49 15.89
N SER A 356 13.39 -15.22 16.59
CA SER A 356 14.76 -14.75 16.86
C SER A 356 15.54 -14.38 15.59
N TYR A 357 15.24 -15.00 14.45
CA TYR A 357 15.88 -14.65 13.18
C TYR A 357 15.33 -13.36 12.55
N SER A 358 14.04 -13.03 12.68
CA SER A 358 13.52 -11.73 12.20
C SER A 358 14.15 -10.55 12.97
N ARG A 359 14.42 -10.74 14.27
CA ARG A 359 15.16 -9.76 15.09
C ARG A 359 16.59 -9.52 14.60
N HIS A 360 17.27 -10.55 14.08
CA HIS A 360 18.59 -10.39 13.44
C HIS A 360 18.51 -9.60 12.12
N LEU A 361 17.32 -9.52 11.50
CA LEU A 361 17.02 -8.63 10.36
C LEU A 361 16.48 -7.26 10.83
N SER A 362 16.70 -6.90 12.10
CA SER A 362 16.24 -5.67 12.75
C SER A 362 14.71 -5.49 12.79
N TYR A 363 13.95 -6.60 12.86
CA TYR A 363 12.48 -6.56 12.94
C TYR A 363 11.93 -7.43 14.08
N ASP A 364 11.21 -6.79 15.01
CA ASP A 364 10.58 -7.43 16.18
C ASP A 364 9.03 -7.34 16.16
N GLY A 365 8.44 -7.01 15.01
CA GLY A 365 6.98 -6.98 14.82
C GLY A 365 6.38 -8.34 14.47
N ALA A 366 5.07 -8.36 14.24
CA ALA A 366 4.27 -9.57 14.06
C ALA A 366 4.10 -10.03 12.60
N ALA A 367 4.66 -9.33 11.61
CA ALA A 367 4.52 -9.66 10.20
C ALA A 367 5.46 -10.78 9.73
N LEU A 368 5.10 -11.37 8.60
CA LEU A 368 5.92 -12.29 7.84
C LEU A 368 6.98 -11.50 7.06
N LEU A 369 8.25 -11.91 7.17
CA LEU A 369 9.31 -11.45 6.28
C LEU A 369 9.56 -12.48 5.18
N CYS A 370 10.01 -12.04 4.02
CA CYS A 370 10.51 -12.90 2.96
C CYS A 370 11.96 -12.54 2.61
N VAL A 371 12.86 -13.50 2.74
CA VAL A 371 14.25 -13.38 2.28
C VAL A 371 14.35 -13.99 0.89
N VAL A 372 14.87 -13.22 -0.08
CA VAL A 372 15.02 -13.64 -1.47
C VAL A 372 16.49 -13.68 -1.85
N GLN A 373 16.96 -14.84 -2.28
CA GLN A 373 18.34 -15.06 -2.69
C GLN A 373 18.46 -16.01 -3.87
N ILE A 374 19.58 -15.93 -4.59
CA ILE A 374 19.93 -16.91 -5.62
C ILE A 374 20.25 -18.24 -4.94
N SER A 375 19.81 -19.35 -5.54
CA SER A 375 20.09 -20.70 -5.08
C SER A 375 21.59 -20.98 -5.17
N TYR A 376 22.22 -21.31 -4.05
CA TYR A 376 23.58 -21.87 -4.03
C TYR A 376 23.58 -23.36 -3.61
N PRO A 377 24.37 -24.24 -4.27
CA PRO A 377 24.96 -24.00 -5.60
C PRO A 377 23.85 -23.68 -6.63
N PRO A 378 24.17 -22.98 -7.74
CA PRO A 378 23.20 -22.77 -8.80
C PRO A 378 22.72 -24.13 -9.30
N PHE A 379 21.42 -24.26 -9.52
CA PHE A 379 20.89 -25.46 -10.19
C PHE A 379 21.57 -25.56 -11.56
N ALA A 380 22.05 -26.76 -11.90
CA ALA A 380 22.59 -27.03 -13.22
C ALA A 380 21.52 -26.68 -14.28
N PRO A 381 21.92 -26.04 -15.39
CA PRO A 381 20.98 -25.54 -16.40
C PRO A 381 20.21 -26.65 -17.12
#